data_AF-A0A959Y267-F1
#
_entry.id   AF-A0A959Y267-F1
#
_cell.length_a   1.000
_cell.length_b   1.000
_cell.length_c   1.000
_cell.angle_alpha   90.00
_cell.angle_beta   90.00
_cell.angle_gamma   90.00
#
_symmetry.space_group_name_H-M   'P 1'
#
loop_
_entity.id
_entity.type
_entity.pdbx_description
1 polymer ?
#
loop_
_entity_poly.entity_id
_entity_poly.type
_entity_poly.pdbx_seq_one_letter_code
_entity_poly.pdbx_strand_id
1 'polypeptide(L)'
;TLTQEQRIPEEEIDLELRLSEVNARFLNVVEHMAPFGPGNMRPVFVARGVKDAGRSRLVGKEGEHLKLHLMDALDPGQPIDAIAFRQGHWHDLVRSGEPFSVVYNVEWNEWNGRRSLQLHVRDIKPGVEGVLVTDARSVQQAAIAEP
;
A
#
# COMPACT_ATOMS: atom_id res chain seq x y z
N THR A 1 -27.65 -4.87 -14.84
CA THR A 1 -27.30 -5.34 -13.48
C THR A 1 -25.82 -5.58 -13.44
N LEU A 2 -25.08 -4.95 -12.51
CA LEU A 2 -23.65 -5.24 -12.33
C LEU A 2 -23.47 -6.71 -11.95
N THR A 3 -22.54 -7.41 -12.60
CA THR A 3 -22.19 -8.81 -12.27
C THR A 3 -21.57 -8.88 -10.88
N GLN A 4 -21.55 -10.07 -10.28
CA GLN A 4 -21.07 -10.26 -8.91
C GLN A 4 -19.57 -9.92 -8.76
N GLU A 5 -18.80 -10.06 -9.84
CA GLU A 5 -17.38 -9.67 -9.94
C GLU A 5 -17.20 -8.14 -9.95
N GLN A 6 -18.12 -7.39 -10.57
CA GLN A 6 -18.13 -5.92 -10.58
C GLN A 6 -18.50 -5.27 -9.23
N ARG A 7 -18.63 -6.06 -8.16
CA ARG A 7 -18.93 -5.60 -6.79
C ARG A 7 -17.71 -5.60 -5.87
N ILE A 8 -16.55 -6.01 -6.38
CA ILE A 8 -15.29 -5.92 -5.66
C ILE A 8 -14.62 -4.60 -6.08
N PRO A 9 -14.34 -3.69 -5.15
CA PRO A 9 -13.55 -2.50 -5.46
C PRO A 9 -12.18 -2.94 -5.98
N GLU A 10 -11.83 -2.51 -7.18
CA GLU A 10 -10.51 -2.72 -7.76
C GLU A 10 -9.67 -1.47 -7.46
N GLU A 11 -8.49 -1.67 -6.85
CA GLU A 11 -7.49 -0.61 -6.74
C GLU A 11 -6.54 -0.75 -7.94
N GLU A 12 -6.46 0.31 -8.75
CA GLU A 12 -5.47 0.38 -9.82
C GLU A 12 -4.09 0.62 -9.19
N ILE A 13 -3.17 -0.33 -9.40
CA ILE A 13 -1.81 -0.26 -8.86
C ILE A 13 -0.90 0.38 -9.91
N ASP A 14 -0.28 1.50 -9.56
CA ASP A 14 0.64 2.19 -10.47
C ASP A 14 1.99 1.48 -10.58
N LEU A 15 2.53 0.99 -9.45
CA LEU A 15 3.86 0.38 -9.41
C LEU A 15 4.04 -0.54 -8.20
N GLU A 16 4.75 -1.66 -8.42
CA GLU A 16 5.29 -2.48 -7.34
C GLU A 16 6.59 -1.88 -6.80
N LEU A 17 6.64 -1.64 -5.49
CA LEU A 17 7.74 -0.95 -4.83
C LEU A 17 8.01 -1.58 -3.46
N ARG A 18 9.25 -2.00 -3.22
CA ARG A 18 9.69 -2.51 -1.91
C ARG A 18 9.76 -1.40 -0.89
N LEU A 19 9.56 -1.73 0.39
CA LEU A 19 9.58 -0.69 1.43
C LEU A 19 10.96 -0.07 1.60
N SER A 20 12.03 -0.82 1.35
CA SER A 20 13.42 -0.33 1.29
C SER A 20 13.65 0.81 0.28
N GLU A 21 12.81 0.91 -0.75
CA GLU A 21 12.90 1.95 -1.78
C GLU A 21 12.08 3.21 -1.41
N VAL A 22 11.19 3.09 -0.43
CA VAL A 22 10.33 4.18 0.06
C VAL A 22 11.07 5.01 1.11
N ASN A 23 11.50 6.21 0.72
CA ASN A 23 12.19 7.14 1.62
C ASN A 23 11.76 8.60 1.38
N ALA A 24 12.28 9.52 2.18
CA ALA A 24 11.97 10.95 2.08
C ALA A 24 12.24 11.54 0.68
N ARG A 25 13.30 11.09 0.00
CA ARG A 25 13.61 11.56 -1.36
C ARG A 25 12.56 11.06 -2.35
N PHE A 26 12.18 9.79 -2.27
CA PHE A 26 11.11 9.22 -3.07
C PHE A 26 9.80 9.99 -2.88
N LEU A 27 9.37 10.19 -1.62
CA LEU A 27 8.14 10.90 -1.32
C LEU A 27 8.19 12.36 -1.79
N ASN A 28 9.33 13.03 -1.69
CA ASN A 28 9.48 14.36 -2.27
C ASN A 28 9.23 14.37 -3.78
N VAL A 29 9.72 13.38 -4.53
CA VAL A 29 9.44 13.26 -5.98
C VAL A 29 7.96 13.05 -6.23
N VAL A 30 7.30 12.18 -5.46
CA VAL A 30 5.84 11.98 -5.55
C VAL A 30 5.10 13.29 -5.33
N GLU A 31 5.46 14.07 -4.31
CA GLU A 31 4.80 15.35 -4.02
C GLU A 31 4.98 16.42 -5.12
N HIS A 32 5.96 16.29 -6.03
CA HIS A 32 6.06 17.17 -7.20
C HIS A 32 4.98 16.89 -8.26
N MET A 33 4.27 15.77 -8.15
CA MET A 33 3.12 15.43 -9.00
C MET A 33 1.81 16.06 -8.52
N ALA A 34 1.84 16.77 -7.39
CA ALA A 34 0.70 17.51 -6.87
C ALA A 34 0.28 18.67 -7.81
N PRO A 35 -0.99 19.14 -7.77
CA PRO A 35 -2.02 18.83 -6.78
C PRO A 35 -2.71 17.48 -7.02
N PHE A 36 -2.96 16.75 -5.93
CA PHE A 36 -3.73 15.51 -5.98
C PHE A 36 -5.21 15.75 -5.75
N GLY A 37 -6.06 14.98 -6.43
CA GLY A 37 -7.51 15.08 -6.34
C GLY A 37 -8.21 14.36 -7.50
N PRO A 38 -9.51 14.63 -7.71
CA PRO A 38 -10.22 14.08 -8.85
C PRO A 38 -9.50 14.41 -10.18
N GLY A 39 -9.13 13.37 -10.95
CA GLY A 39 -8.37 13.51 -12.20
C GLY A 39 -6.84 13.45 -12.05
N ASN A 40 -6.31 13.48 -10.84
CA ASN A 40 -4.89 13.22 -10.54
C ASN A 40 -4.80 12.59 -9.14
N MET A 41 -5.16 11.31 -9.05
CA MET A 41 -5.13 10.60 -7.78
C MET A 41 -3.69 10.41 -7.30
N ARG A 42 -3.49 10.31 -5.98
CA ARG A 42 -2.18 9.94 -5.43
C ARG A 42 -1.76 8.58 -5.98
N PRO A 43 -0.51 8.41 -6.42
CA PRO A 43 -0.03 7.12 -6.90
C PRO A 43 -0.16 6.03 -5.84
N VAL A 44 -0.68 4.88 -6.24
CA VAL A 44 -0.93 3.69 -5.44
C VAL A 44 0.16 2.66 -5.74
N PHE A 45 0.80 2.19 -4.68
CA PHE A 45 1.89 1.22 -4.76
C PHE A 45 1.50 -0.10 -4.12
N VAL A 46 2.16 -1.18 -4.53
CA VAL A 46 2.08 -2.47 -3.85
C VAL A 46 3.46 -2.89 -3.34
N ALA A 47 3.53 -3.39 -2.10
CA ALA A 47 4.69 -4.06 -1.55
C ALA A 47 4.30 -5.48 -1.17
N ARG A 48 5.04 -6.46 -1.70
CA ARG A 48 4.83 -7.89 -1.41
C ARG A 48 5.87 -8.37 -0.42
N GLY A 49 5.47 -9.29 0.45
CA GLY A 49 6.40 -9.89 1.40
C GLY A 49 6.87 -8.90 2.45
N VAL A 50 5.96 -8.07 2.96
CA VAL A 50 6.20 -7.23 4.13
C VAL A 50 5.81 -7.99 5.40
N LYS A 51 6.41 -7.61 6.53
CA LYS A 51 6.07 -8.15 7.85
C LYS A 51 6.07 -7.06 8.90
N ASP A 52 5.45 -7.35 10.04
CA ASP A 52 5.53 -6.47 11.21
C ASP A 52 6.96 -6.44 11.77
N ALA A 53 7.42 -5.23 12.07
CA ALA A 53 8.66 -4.94 12.77
C ALA A 53 8.45 -4.78 14.28
N GLY A 54 7.42 -5.43 14.83
CA GLY A 54 7.18 -5.63 16.26
C GLY A 54 6.50 -4.46 16.98
N ARG A 55 5.99 -3.45 16.27
CA ARG A 55 5.29 -2.30 16.88
C ARG A 55 3.87 -2.09 16.35
N SER A 56 3.37 -3.00 15.52
CA SER A 56 1.99 -2.94 15.02
C SER A 56 0.98 -3.15 16.14
N ARG A 57 -0.11 -2.38 16.10
CA ARG A 57 -1.17 -2.42 17.12
C ARG A 57 -2.50 -1.91 16.58
N LEU A 58 -3.58 -2.39 17.19
CA LEU A 58 -4.90 -1.82 17.02
C LEU A 58 -4.97 -0.40 17.60
N VAL A 59 -5.66 0.49 16.89
CA VAL A 59 -5.97 1.85 17.32
C VAL A 59 -7.41 2.19 16.96
N GLY A 60 -7.92 3.28 17.53
CA GLY A 60 -9.35 3.61 17.49
C GLY A 60 -10.07 3.14 18.75
N LYS A 61 -11.32 3.58 18.94
CA LYS A 61 -12.07 3.31 20.18
C LYS A 61 -12.39 1.84 20.36
N GLU A 62 -12.59 1.13 19.25
CA GLU A 62 -13.00 -0.28 19.21
C GLU A 62 -11.93 -1.14 18.54
N GLY A 63 -10.73 -0.60 18.29
CA GLY A 63 -9.69 -1.29 17.52
C GLY A 63 -10.05 -1.40 16.04
N GLU A 64 -10.76 -0.41 15.50
CA GLU A 64 -11.22 -0.41 14.11
C GLU A 64 -10.07 -0.18 13.09
N HIS A 65 -8.91 0.29 13.54
CA HIS A 65 -7.78 0.66 12.67
C HIS A 65 -6.51 -0.07 13.07
N LEU A 66 -5.58 -0.23 12.12
CA LEU A 66 -4.23 -0.73 12.40
C LEU A 66 -3.21 0.38 12.27
N LYS A 67 -2.50 0.66 13.37
CA LYS A 67 -1.21 1.34 13.28
C LYS A 67 -0.14 0.28 13.08
N LEU A 68 0.55 0.34 11.96
CA LEU A 68 1.49 -0.67 11.50
C LEU A 68 2.93 -0.15 11.57
N HIS A 69 3.86 -1.09 11.69
CA HIS A 69 5.29 -0.84 11.63
C HIS A 69 5.89 -1.88 10.70
N LEU A 70 6.11 -1.53 9.44
CA LEU A 70 6.36 -2.51 8.38
C LEU A 70 7.81 -2.50 7.92
N MET A 71 8.33 -3.68 7.58
CA MET A 71 9.62 -3.86 6.91
C MET A 71 9.52 -4.98 5.86
N ASP A 72 10.42 -4.96 4.88
CA ASP A 72 10.57 -6.05 3.93
C ASP A 72 11.01 -7.33 4.68
N ALA A 73 10.41 -8.48 4.35
CA ALA A 73 10.63 -9.71 5.11
C ALA A 73 12.02 -10.33 4.88
N LEU A 74 12.52 -10.24 3.64
CA LEU A 74 13.77 -10.87 3.18
C LEU A 74 14.99 -9.96 3.30
N ASP A 75 14.81 -8.65 3.15
CA ASP A 75 15.87 -7.64 3.27
C ASP A 75 15.41 -6.54 4.22
N PRO A 76 15.51 -6.76 5.55
CA PRO A 76 14.96 -5.83 6.53
C PRO A 76 15.76 -4.52 6.54
N GLY A 77 15.30 -3.56 5.74
CA GLY A 77 15.72 -2.16 5.78
C GLY A 77 15.17 -1.41 7.00
N GLN A 78 15.16 -0.07 6.94
CA GLN A 78 14.56 0.75 7.98
C GLN A 78 13.03 0.55 7.99
N PRO A 79 12.42 0.15 9.12
CA PRO A 79 10.97 0.03 9.20
C PRO A 79 10.25 1.36 9.00
N ILE A 80 9.06 1.30 8.42
CA ILE A 80 8.23 2.45 8.10
C ILE A 80 6.92 2.38 8.90
N ASP A 81 6.53 3.51 9.50
CA ASP A 81 5.23 3.64 10.15
C ASP A 81 4.11 3.68 9.10
N ALA A 82 3.00 2.99 9.36
CA ALA A 82 1.87 2.93 8.45
C ALA A 82 0.53 2.98 9.21
N ILE A 83 -0.53 3.40 8.53
CA ILE A 83 -1.91 3.44 9.05
C ILE A 83 -2.86 2.77 8.06
N ALA A 84 -3.66 1.83 8.55
CA ALA A 84 -4.70 1.15 7.77
C ALA A 84 -6.06 1.41 8.43
N PHE A 85 -6.83 2.33 7.85
CA PHE A 85 -8.15 2.66 8.37
C PHE A 85 -9.15 1.55 8.06
N ARG A 86 -10.03 1.27 9.02
CA ARG A 86 -11.08 0.24 8.99
C ARG A 86 -10.59 -1.18 8.71
N GLN A 87 -9.30 -1.43 8.89
CA GLN A 87 -8.64 -2.70 8.59
C GLN A 87 -8.20 -3.46 9.85
N GLY A 88 -8.79 -3.16 11.02
CA GLY A 88 -8.49 -3.82 12.30
C GLY A 88 -8.55 -5.35 12.27
N HIS A 89 -9.41 -5.93 11.42
CA HIS A 89 -9.57 -7.37 11.27
C HIS A 89 -8.32 -8.10 10.75
N TRP A 90 -7.36 -7.40 10.15
CA TRP A 90 -6.08 -7.98 9.71
C TRP A 90 -5.04 -8.12 10.83
N HIS A 91 -5.36 -7.71 12.06
CA HIS A 91 -4.40 -7.73 13.17
C HIS A 91 -3.76 -9.09 13.43
N ASP A 92 -4.55 -10.17 13.36
CA ASP A 92 -4.03 -11.52 13.63
C ASP A 92 -3.06 -11.99 12.54
N LEU A 93 -3.32 -11.64 11.27
CA LEU A 93 -2.38 -11.86 10.17
C LEU A 93 -1.08 -11.10 10.43
N VAL A 94 -1.16 -9.80 10.74
CA VAL A 94 0.02 -8.96 10.99
C VAL A 94 0.84 -9.50 12.16
N ARG A 95 0.19 -9.97 13.22
CA ARG A 95 0.84 -10.51 14.42
C ARG A 95 1.40 -11.93 14.23
N SER A 96 0.90 -12.69 13.26
CA SER A 96 1.39 -14.05 12.98
C SER A 96 2.88 -14.08 12.61
N GLY A 97 3.41 -12.97 12.10
CA GLY A 97 4.78 -12.89 11.59
C GLY A 97 4.94 -13.42 10.16
N GLU A 98 3.88 -14.01 9.59
CA GLU A 98 3.85 -14.44 8.20
C GLU A 98 3.94 -13.23 7.26
N PRO A 99 4.73 -13.30 6.17
CA PRO A 99 4.78 -12.24 5.18
C PRO A 99 3.43 -12.04 4.48
N PHE A 100 3.07 -10.78 4.25
CA PHE A 100 1.85 -10.39 3.56
C PHE A 100 2.13 -9.30 2.52
N SER A 101 1.10 -8.94 1.74
CA SER A 101 1.17 -7.87 0.75
C SER A 101 0.30 -6.69 1.19
N VAL A 102 0.75 -5.48 0.86
CA VAL A 102 0.03 -4.23 1.16
C VAL A 102 -0.08 -3.36 -0.07
N VAL A 103 -1.26 -2.77 -0.24
CA VAL A 103 -1.51 -1.68 -1.20
C VAL A 103 -1.52 -0.37 -0.43
N TYR A 104 -0.77 0.64 -0.88
CA TYR A 104 -0.57 1.86 -0.11
C TYR A 104 -0.30 3.11 -0.95
N ASN A 105 -0.64 4.26 -0.40
CA ASN A 105 -0.04 5.53 -0.80
C ASN A 105 1.09 5.91 0.18
N VAL A 106 2.04 6.71 -0.29
CA VAL A 106 3.07 7.30 0.58
C VAL A 106 2.70 8.74 0.86
N GLU A 107 2.71 9.13 2.14
CA GLU A 107 2.27 10.44 2.59
C GLU A 107 3.22 11.02 3.65
N TRP A 108 3.23 12.34 3.76
CA TRP A 108 3.86 13.02 4.87
C TRP A 108 2.88 13.12 6.03
N ASN A 109 3.26 12.57 7.18
CA ASN A 109 2.58 12.78 8.44
C ASN A 109 3.24 13.96 9.17
N GLU A 110 2.45 14.99 9.50
CA GLU A 110 2.90 16.13 10.29
C GLU A 110 2.24 16.10 11.67
N TRP A 111 3.03 15.85 12.70
CA TRP A 111 2.56 15.82 14.08
C TRP A 111 3.52 16.61 14.99
N ASN A 112 2.96 17.56 15.75
CA ASN A 112 3.71 18.39 16.69
C ASN A 112 4.95 19.07 16.07
N GLY A 113 4.80 19.61 14.85
CA GLY A 113 5.88 20.28 14.10
C GLY A 113 6.96 19.35 13.55
N ARG A 114 6.80 18.02 13.68
CA ARG A 114 7.69 17.02 13.08
C ARG A 114 7.01 16.38 11.88
N ARG A 115 7.73 16.34 10.77
CA ARG A 115 7.29 15.70 9.53
C ARG A 115 7.98 14.34 9.41
N SER A 116 7.19 13.29 9.20
CA SER A 116 7.65 11.91 9.07
C SER A 116 6.99 11.24 7.87
N LEU A 117 7.71 10.39 7.16
CA LEU A 117 7.12 9.54 6.13
C LEU A 117 6.19 8.52 6.79
N GLN A 118 4.99 8.34 6.23
CA GLN A 118 4.04 7.33 6.67
C GLN A 118 3.35 6.68 5.45
N LEU A 119 3.10 5.38 5.52
CA LEU A 119 2.28 4.71 4.51
C LEU A 119 0.82 4.78 4.91
N HIS A 120 -0.04 5.16 3.97
CA HIS A 120 -1.47 5.02 4.11
C HIS A 120 -1.91 3.75 3.38
N VAL A 121 -2.17 2.70 4.15
CA VAL A 121 -2.51 1.36 3.64
C VAL A 121 -3.98 1.33 3.24
N ARG A 122 -4.22 1.02 1.98
CA ARG A 122 -5.56 0.88 1.39
C ARG A 122 -6.11 -0.53 1.49
N ASP A 123 -5.23 -1.51 1.33
CA ASP A 123 -5.60 -2.92 1.40
C ASP A 123 -4.45 -3.79 1.92
N ILE A 124 -4.81 -4.91 2.53
CA ILE A 124 -3.89 -5.93 3.07
C ILE A 124 -4.33 -7.28 2.53
N LYS A 125 -3.39 -8.04 1.98
CA LYS A 125 -3.65 -9.38 1.45
C LYS A 125 -2.69 -10.41 2.06
N PRO A 126 -3.17 -11.57 2.54
CA PRO A 126 -2.32 -12.66 2.96
C PRO A 126 -1.42 -13.14 1.83
N GLY A 127 -0.17 -13.50 2.17
CA GLY A 127 0.80 -14.04 1.24
C GLY A 127 1.46 -13.00 0.32
N VAL A 128 2.25 -13.51 -0.62
CA VAL A 128 3.12 -12.70 -1.50
C VAL A 128 2.74 -12.82 -2.98
N GLU A 129 1.77 -13.67 -3.34
CA GLU A 129 1.35 -13.94 -4.72
C GLU A 129 -0.08 -13.44 -4.99
N GLY A 130 -0.41 -13.21 -6.27
CA GLY A 130 -1.80 -12.98 -6.69
C GLY A 130 -2.38 -11.57 -6.48
N VAL A 131 -1.57 -10.53 -6.26
CA VAL A 131 -1.98 -9.15 -6.53
C VAL A 131 -1.84 -8.90 -8.03
N LEU A 132 -2.95 -8.66 -8.73
CA LEU A 132 -2.94 -8.30 -10.15
C LEU A 132 -2.47 -6.84 -10.26
N VAL A 133 -1.29 -6.62 -10.81
CA VAL A 133 -0.84 -5.27 -11.19
C VAL A 133 -1.29 -5.07 -12.62
N THR A 134 -2.32 -4.26 -12.82
CA THR A 134 -2.71 -3.83 -14.17
C THR A 134 -1.73 -2.77 -14.63
N ASP A 135 -0.67 -3.20 -15.31
CA ASP A 135 0.25 -2.28 -15.98
C ASP A 135 -0.53 -1.45 -17.01
N ALA A 136 -0.63 -0.13 -16.80
CA ALA A 136 -1.21 0.82 -17.73
C ALA A 136 -0.48 0.86 -19.10
N ARG A 137 0.58 0.07 -19.29
CA ARG A 137 1.26 -0.15 -20.58
C ARG A 137 0.72 -1.32 -21.41
N SER A 138 -0.18 -2.13 -20.88
CA SER A 138 -0.67 -3.33 -21.58
C SER A 138 -1.87 -3.09 -22.51
N VAL A 139 -2.43 -1.88 -22.55
CA VAL A 139 -3.57 -1.57 -23.45
C VAL A 139 -3.14 -1.41 -24.93
N GLN A 140 -1.85 -1.29 -25.24
CA GLN A 140 -1.39 -1.11 -26.63
C GLN A 140 -0.90 -2.38 -27.35
N GLN A 141 -0.89 -3.57 -26.72
CA GLN A 141 -0.40 -4.79 -27.38
C GLN A 141 -1.49 -5.79 -27.78
N ALA A 142 -2.76 -5.50 -27.53
CA ALA A 142 -3.90 -6.34 -27.96
C ALA A 142 -4.62 -5.83 -29.23
N ALA A 143 -4.10 -4.84 -29.95
CA ALA A 143 -4.76 -4.27 -31.13
C ALA A 143 -3.95 -4.33 -32.45
N ILE A 144 -2.82 -5.05 -32.49
CA ILE A 144 -2.07 -5.27 -33.75
C ILE A 144 -1.51 -6.70 -33.79
N ALA A 145 -2.39 -7.69 -33.75
CA ALA A 145 -2.08 -9.04 -34.21
C ALA A 145 -3.38 -9.83 -34.36
N GLU A 146 -4.13 -9.58 -35.44
CA GLU A 146 -4.86 -10.66 -36.12
C GLU A 146 -4.67 -10.48 -37.64
N PRO A 147 -4.55 -11.58 -38.41
CA PRO A 147 -4.16 -11.58 -39.81
C PRO A 147 -5.22 -11.04 -40.78
#